data_AF-A0A9D8PF31-F1
#
_entry.id   AF-A0A9D8PF31-F1
#
_cell.length_a   1.000
_cell.length_b   1.000
_cell.length_c   1.000
_cell.angle_alpha   90.00
_cell.angle_beta   90.00
_cell.angle_gamma   90.00
#
_symmetry.space_group_name_H-M   'P 1'
#
loop_
_entity.id
_entity.type
_entity.pdbx_description
1 polymer ?
#
loop_
_entity_poly.entity_id
_entity_poly.type
_entity_poly.pdbx_seq_one_letter_code
_entity_poly.pdbx_strand_id
1 'polypeptide(L)'
;MHPLSSGGWKEIGARVAQKIAPETEERIAKLVERLRAEGFRVTPQRLEVLRLLLTTDRHPSAEDLYDQLKRRFPTLSLATVYKTMETLRSMGEVLYLEFKEGSTRYDGRFPYPHTHLICSSCGLIEDLIHDPVTADVNKAVTQSGFALSKYRFDLYGLCKDCQKAPGRATVSKPA
;
A
#
# COMPACT_ATOMS: atom_id res chain seq x y z
N MET A 1 25.74 -1.00 -7.60
CA MET A 1 24.80 -0.21 -6.76
C MET A 1 24.57 1.13 -7.45
N HIS A 2 23.59 1.19 -8.35
CA HIS A 2 23.18 2.43 -9.04
C HIS A 2 21.66 2.62 -8.84
N PRO A 3 21.20 3.88 -8.77
CA PRO A 3 19.87 4.21 -8.28
C PRO A 3 18.80 3.84 -9.30
N LEU A 4 17.78 3.13 -8.85
CA LEU A 4 16.55 2.88 -9.61
C LEU A 4 16.01 4.23 -10.08
N SER A 5 15.86 4.37 -11.40
CA SER A 5 15.49 5.61 -12.05
C SER A 5 14.12 6.10 -11.57
N SER A 6 14.15 7.25 -10.89
CA SER A 6 13.08 8.11 -10.36
C SER A 6 11.98 8.58 -11.32
N GLY A 7 11.61 7.79 -12.33
CA GLY A 7 10.62 8.15 -13.35
C GLY A 7 9.19 7.75 -13.00
N GLY A 8 8.57 8.42 -12.02
CA GLY A 8 7.12 8.31 -11.77
C GLY A 8 6.68 8.44 -10.31
N TRP A 9 7.59 8.25 -9.36
CA TRP A 9 7.28 8.11 -7.93
C TRP A 9 7.64 9.33 -7.08
N LYS A 10 7.97 10.47 -7.71
CA LYS A 10 8.58 11.63 -7.01
C LYS A 10 7.74 12.26 -5.91
N GLU A 11 6.46 11.93 -5.77
CA GLU A 11 5.55 12.67 -4.89
C GLU A 11 4.45 11.82 -4.27
N ILE A 12 4.79 10.74 -3.56
CA ILE A 12 3.82 10.15 -2.60
C ILE A 12 3.50 11.16 -1.46
N GLY A 13 4.26 12.27 -1.37
CA GLY A 13 4.10 13.32 -0.35
C GLY A 13 3.81 14.76 -0.82
N ALA A 14 3.64 15.08 -2.11
CA ALA A 14 3.42 16.50 -2.49
C ALA A 14 2.04 17.05 -2.10
N ARG A 15 1.16 16.21 -1.54
CA ARG A 15 -0.12 16.63 -0.96
C ARG A 15 -0.27 16.37 0.54
N VAL A 16 0.83 16.29 1.29
CA VAL A 16 0.78 16.35 2.78
C VAL A 16 0.17 17.66 3.29
N ALA A 17 -0.03 18.66 2.41
CA ALA A 17 -0.74 19.91 2.70
C ALA A 17 -2.27 19.87 2.50
N GLN A 18 -2.87 18.77 2.00
CA GLN A 18 -4.33 18.62 2.06
C GLN A 18 -4.72 18.20 3.48
N LYS A 19 -5.68 18.91 4.09
CA LYS A 19 -6.26 18.54 5.39
C LYS A 19 -6.59 17.05 5.37
N ILE A 20 -5.97 16.29 6.30
CA ILE A 20 -6.34 14.90 6.54
C ILE A 20 -7.84 14.87 6.83
N ALA A 21 -8.56 13.97 6.15
CA ALA A 21 -10.00 13.86 6.33
C ALA A 21 -10.30 13.47 7.80
N PRO A 22 -11.34 14.05 8.44
CA PRO A 22 -11.62 13.81 9.86
C PRO A 22 -11.72 12.32 10.23
N GLU A 23 -12.31 11.51 9.35
CA GLU A 23 -12.43 10.06 9.50
C GLU A 23 -11.06 9.35 9.53
N THR A 24 -10.08 9.86 8.77
CA THR A 24 -8.72 9.32 8.76
C THR A 24 -7.99 9.67 10.05
N GLU A 25 -8.15 10.90 10.56
CA GLU A 25 -7.53 11.29 11.84
C GLU A 25 -8.13 10.52 13.02
N GLU A 26 -9.45 10.30 13.02
CA GLU A 26 -10.12 9.44 14.00
C GLU A 26 -9.59 8.00 13.93
N ARG A 27 -9.42 7.45 12.72
CA ARG A 27 -8.84 6.12 12.53
C ARG A 27 -7.40 6.04 13.03
N ILE A 28 -6.57 7.04 12.75
CA ILE A 28 -5.20 7.14 13.26
C ILE A 28 -5.22 7.12 14.80
N ALA A 29 -6.08 7.93 15.43
CA ALA A 29 -6.19 7.98 16.88
C ALA A 29 -6.57 6.62 17.48
N LYS A 30 -7.60 5.94 16.93
CA LYS A 30 -8.02 4.60 17.38
C LYS A 30 -6.90 3.57 17.24
N LEU A 31 -6.17 3.60 16.13
CA LEU A 31 -5.08 2.66 15.89
C LEU A 31 -3.89 2.92 16.82
N VAL A 32 -3.60 4.17 17.14
CA VAL A 32 -2.58 4.52 18.15
C VAL A 32 -2.95 3.97 19.52
N GLU A 33 -4.20 4.11 19.95
CA GLU A 33 -4.67 3.54 21.21
C GLU A 33 -4.57 2.01 21.21
N ARG A 34 -4.97 1.36 20.11
CA ARG A 34 -4.86 -0.09 19.96
C ARG A 34 -3.40 -0.57 20.02
N LEU A 35 -2.49 0.11 19.32
CA LEU A 35 -1.05 -0.18 19.36
C LEU A 35 -0.50 -0.08 20.80
N ARG A 36 -0.90 0.94 21.55
CA ARG A 36 -0.51 1.10 22.96
C ARG A 36 -1.07 -0.02 23.84
N ALA A 37 -2.34 -0.36 23.67
CA ALA A 37 -3.02 -1.42 24.42
C ALA A 37 -2.38 -2.81 24.19
N GLU A 38 -1.91 -3.07 22.96
CA GLU A 38 -1.19 -4.31 22.61
C GLU A 38 0.32 -4.26 22.98
N GLY A 39 0.78 -3.21 23.66
CA GLY A 39 2.16 -3.08 24.16
C GLY A 39 3.19 -2.63 23.11
N PHE A 40 2.75 -2.21 21.92
CA PHE A 40 3.66 -1.70 20.90
C PHE A 40 4.12 -0.28 21.23
N ARG A 41 5.43 -0.05 21.09
CA ARG A 41 6.00 1.30 21.25
C ARG A 41 5.55 2.22 20.12
N VAL A 42 4.87 3.31 20.47
CA VAL A 42 4.44 4.36 19.53
C VAL A 42 5.41 5.54 19.61
N THR A 43 6.40 5.57 18.70
CA THR A 43 7.36 6.70 18.59
C THR A 43 6.90 7.72 17.55
N PRO A 44 7.42 8.96 17.55
CA PRO A 44 7.11 9.94 16.52
C PRO A 44 7.37 9.43 15.09
N GLN A 45 8.45 8.67 14.88
CA GLN A 45 8.76 8.09 13.56
C GLN A 45 7.70 7.07 13.12
N ARG A 46 7.25 6.19 14.03
CA ARG A 46 6.21 5.19 13.73
C ARG A 46 4.86 5.84 13.46
N LEU A 47 4.54 6.93 14.16
CA LEU A 47 3.33 7.72 13.90
C LEU A 47 3.34 8.33 12.50
N GLU A 48 4.48 8.78 12.01
CA GLU A 48 4.57 9.40 10.68
C GLU A 48 4.56 8.36 9.56
N VAL A 49 5.15 7.18 9.80
CA VAL A 49 4.95 6.01 8.92
C VAL A 49 3.47 5.67 8.83
N LEU A 50 2.77 5.61 9.97
CA LEU A 50 1.35 5.33 10.01
C LEU A 50 0.54 6.40 9.25
N ARG A 51 0.75 7.68 9.56
CA ARG A 51 0.05 8.79 8.89
C ARG A 51 0.23 8.75 7.39
N LEU A 52 1.47 8.61 6.91
CA LEU A 52 1.75 8.56 5.48
C LEU A 52 1.02 7.40 4.81
N LEU A 53 1.07 6.21 5.42
CA LEU A 53 0.42 5.02 4.87
C LEU A 53 -1.11 5.13 4.86
N LEU A 54 -1.71 5.74 5.88
CA LEU A 54 -3.18 5.84 6.01
C LEU A 54 -3.79 6.98 5.18
N THR A 55 -2.97 7.93 4.72
CA THR A 55 -3.43 9.11 3.97
C THR A 55 -3.11 9.07 2.49
N THR A 56 -2.18 8.21 2.07
CA THR A 56 -1.84 8.04 0.66
C THR A 56 -2.95 7.31 -0.10
N ASP A 57 -3.16 7.69 -1.36
CA ASP A 57 -3.99 6.99 -2.35
C ASP A 57 -3.15 6.00 -3.18
N ARG A 58 -1.91 5.75 -2.76
CA ARG A 58 -0.96 4.84 -3.39
C ARG A 58 -0.77 3.58 -2.56
N HIS A 59 -0.10 2.63 -3.18
CA HIS A 59 0.28 1.35 -2.58
C HIS A 59 1.80 1.31 -2.38
N PRO A 60 2.36 2.04 -1.40
CA PRO A 60 3.81 2.10 -1.23
C PRO A 60 4.39 0.75 -0.78
N SER A 61 5.66 0.52 -1.12
CA SER A 61 6.51 -0.45 -0.43
C SER A 61 7.04 0.13 0.88
N ALA A 62 7.70 -0.70 1.71
CA ALA A 62 8.37 -0.20 2.91
C ALA A 62 9.53 0.75 2.56
N GLU A 63 10.20 0.51 1.45
CA GLU A 63 11.27 1.34 0.89
C GLU A 63 10.73 2.70 0.45
N ASP A 64 9.56 2.75 -0.18
CA ASP A 64 8.94 4.02 -0.58
C ASP A 64 8.57 4.89 0.63
N LEU A 65 8.05 4.27 1.69
CA LEU A 65 7.75 4.97 2.96
C LEU A 65 9.04 5.48 3.61
N TYR A 66 10.09 4.65 3.63
CA TYR A 66 11.39 5.01 4.16
C TYR A 66 12.00 6.21 3.42
N ASP A 67 12.08 6.14 2.09
CA ASP A 67 12.72 7.16 1.26
C ASP A 67 12.05 8.53 1.39
N GLN A 68 10.73 8.55 1.58
CA GLN A 68 9.98 9.78 1.85
C GLN A 68 10.26 10.35 3.24
N LEU A 69 10.28 9.50 4.26
CA LEU A 69 10.31 9.95 5.65
C LEU A 69 11.73 10.22 6.14
N LYS A 70 12.76 9.56 5.59
CA LYS A 70 14.15 9.64 6.06
C LYS A 70 14.70 11.06 6.13
N ARG A 71 14.32 11.94 5.19
CA ARG A 71 14.80 13.34 5.19
C ARG A 71 14.29 14.13 6.40
N ARG A 72 13.04 13.88 6.81
CA ARG A 72 12.40 14.51 7.97
C ARG A 72 12.73 13.81 9.29
N PHE A 73 12.98 12.50 9.22
CA PHE A 73 13.34 11.66 10.37
C PHE A 73 14.67 10.94 10.09
N PRO A 74 15.83 11.61 10.24
CA PRO A 74 17.14 11.02 9.92
C PRO A 74 17.48 9.77 10.73
N THR A 75 16.86 9.60 11.90
CA THR A 75 17.01 8.43 12.78
C THR A 75 16.07 7.27 12.42
N LEU A 76 15.14 7.45 11.49
CA LEU A 76 14.33 6.37 10.97
C LEU A 76 15.23 5.38 10.22
N SER A 77 15.13 4.11 10.56
CA SER A 77 15.77 3.03 9.81
C SER A 77 14.74 2.28 8.97
N LEU A 78 15.17 1.71 7.84
CA LEU A 78 14.32 0.87 7.01
C LEU A 78 13.76 -0.33 7.81
N ALA A 79 14.57 -0.91 8.71
CA ALA A 79 14.13 -1.94 9.63
C ALA A 79 12.97 -1.50 10.56
N THR A 80 12.93 -0.22 10.94
CA THR A 80 11.80 0.33 11.72
C THR A 80 10.54 0.36 10.88
N VAL A 81 10.63 0.76 9.61
CA VAL A 81 9.48 0.77 8.68
C VAL A 81 8.94 -0.64 8.48
N TYR A 82 9.78 -1.61 8.15
CA TYR A 82 9.33 -3.01 8.01
C TYR A 82 8.67 -3.56 9.28
N LYS A 83 9.28 -3.33 10.46
CA LYS A 83 8.67 -3.76 11.73
C LYS A 83 7.31 -3.11 11.96
N THR A 84 7.16 -1.84 11.61
CA THR A 84 5.85 -1.17 11.69
C THR A 84 4.85 -1.77 10.72
N MET A 85 5.24 -2.03 9.47
CA MET A 85 4.38 -2.67 8.47
C MET A 85 3.93 -4.07 8.91
N GLU A 86 4.86 -4.87 9.46
CA GLU A 86 4.55 -6.21 9.95
C GLU A 86 3.58 -6.18 11.13
N THR A 87 3.78 -5.26 12.08
CA THR A 87 2.83 -5.04 13.18
C THR A 87 1.43 -4.72 12.63
N LEU A 88 1.32 -3.75 11.72
CA LEU A 88 0.03 -3.37 11.15
C LEU A 88 -0.63 -4.52 10.37
N ARG A 89 0.17 -5.29 9.62
CA ARG A 89 -0.29 -6.49 8.90
C ARG A 89 -0.84 -7.54 9.87
N SER A 90 -0.12 -7.84 10.95
CA SER A 90 -0.56 -8.82 11.96
C SER A 90 -1.85 -8.40 12.67
N MET A 91 -2.11 -7.09 12.77
CA MET A 91 -3.32 -6.53 13.37
C MET A 91 -4.51 -6.45 12.41
N GLY A 92 -4.29 -6.74 11.12
CA GLY A 92 -5.30 -6.59 10.06
C GLY A 92 -5.58 -5.15 9.66
N GLU A 93 -4.64 -4.23 9.91
CA GLU A 93 -4.82 -2.78 9.71
C GLU A 93 -4.29 -2.26 8.38
N VAL A 94 -3.73 -3.16 7.57
CA VAL A 94 -3.24 -2.89 6.21
C VAL A 94 -3.56 -4.08 5.32
N LEU A 95 -3.88 -3.81 4.05
CA LEU A 95 -3.92 -4.86 3.03
C LEU A 95 -2.49 -5.07 2.51
N TYR A 96 -2.02 -6.31 2.58
CA TYR A 96 -0.71 -6.70 2.07
C TYR A 96 -0.82 -7.32 0.68
N LEU A 97 -0.13 -6.71 -0.28
CA LEU A 97 -0.09 -7.13 -1.68
C LEU A 97 1.29 -7.70 -2.01
N GLU A 98 1.32 -9.01 -2.24
CA GLU A 98 2.51 -9.70 -2.72
C GLU A 98 2.37 -10.05 -4.21
N PHE A 99 3.36 -9.68 -5.00
CA PHE A 99 3.42 -9.96 -6.43
C PHE A 99 4.47 -11.01 -6.76
N LYS A 100 4.30 -11.72 -7.88
CA LYS A 100 5.14 -12.86 -8.27
C LYS A 100 6.63 -12.54 -8.37
N GLU A 101 6.97 -11.29 -8.63
CA GLU A 101 8.34 -10.79 -8.74
C GLU A 101 9.00 -10.53 -7.37
N GLY A 102 8.31 -10.88 -6.27
CA GLY A 102 8.77 -10.65 -4.90
C GLY A 102 8.59 -9.21 -4.43
N SER A 103 7.96 -8.35 -5.23
CA SER A 103 7.62 -6.99 -4.82
C SER A 103 6.39 -6.99 -3.91
N THR A 104 6.45 -6.17 -2.85
CA THR A 104 5.43 -6.13 -1.81
C THR A 104 4.92 -4.71 -1.62
N ARG A 105 3.60 -4.54 -1.59
CA ARG A 105 2.95 -3.24 -1.41
C ARG A 105 1.94 -3.30 -0.27
N TYR A 106 1.67 -2.14 0.31
CA TYR A 106 0.72 -1.99 1.41
C TYR A 106 -0.35 -0.99 1.02
N ASP A 107 -1.61 -1.33 1.29
CA ASP A 107 -2.67 -0.33 1.37
C ASP A 107 -3.04 -0.11 2.83
N GLY A 108 -2.81 1.11 3.32
CA GLY A 108 -3.30 1.51 4.62
C GLY A 108 -4.65 2.20 4.59
N ARG A 109 -5.09 2.72 3.44
CA ARG A 109 -6.35 3.44 3.30
C ARG A 109 -7.53 2.46 3.29
N PHE A 110 -7.45 1.39 2.50
CA PHE A 110 -8.46 0.34 2.44
C PHE A 110 -7.87 -1.01 2.87
N PRO A 111 -7.88 -1.32 4.18
CA PRO A 111 -7.23 -2.53 4.71
C PRO A 111 -8.02 -3.83 4.45
N TYR A 112 -9.00 -3.81 3.56
CA TYR A 112 -9.87 -4.92 3.22
C TYR A 112 -9.70 -5.32 1.76
N PRO A 113 -9.96 -6.59 1.38
CA PRO A 113 -9.84 -7.04 0.00
C PRO A 113 -10.68 -6.18 -0.95
N HIS A 114 -10.04 -5.72 -2.03
CA HIS A 114 -10.66 -5.02 -3.14
C HIS A 114 -9.87 -5.29 -4.42
N THR A 115 -10.45 -4.93 -5.57
CA THR A 115 -9.82 -5.18 -6.88
C THR A 115 -8.82 -4.08 -7.23
N HIS A 116 -7.64 -4.49 -7.68
CA HIS A 116 -6.59 -3.57 -8.12
C HIS A 116 -6.41 -3.62 -9.65
N LEU A 117 -6.11 -2.46 -10.23
CA LEU A 117 -5.57 -2.30 -11.58
C LEU A 117 -4.06 -2.14 -11.50
N ILE A 118 -3.30 -2.97 -12.21
CA ILE A 118 -1.84 -3.02 -12.15
C ILE A 118 -1.24 -2.75 -13.53
N CYS A 119 -0.44 -1.70 -13.63
CA CYS A 119 0.29 -1.39 -14.84
C CYS A 119 1.47 -2.35 -15.03
N SER A 120 1.44 -3.15 -16.08
CA SER A 120 2.50 -4.11 -16.43
C SER A 120 3.78 -3.43 -16.93
N SER A 121 3.77 -2.12 -17.22
CA SER A 121 4.96 -1.38 -17.69
C SER A 121 5.71 -0.66 -16.57
N CYS A 122 5.00 -0.04 -15.62
CA CYS A 122 5.61 0.79 -14.58
C CYS A 122 5.29 0.32 -13.15
N GLY A 123 4.45 -0.69 -12.98
CA GLY A 123 4.06 -1.22 -11.67
C GLY A 123 3.11 -0.31 -10.88
N LEU A 124 2.52 0.72 -11.50
CA LEU A 124 1.49 1.53 -10.86
C LEU A 124 0.29 0.66 -10.45
N ILE A 125 -0.23 0.89 -9.25
CA ILE A 125 -1.42 0.23 -8.72
C ILE A 125 -2.49 1.30 -8.45
N GLU A 126 -3.69 1.06 -8.96
CA GLU A 126 -4.88 1.89 -8.75
C GLU A 126 -6.05 1.01 -8.29
N ASP A 127 -6.91 1.56 -7.44
CA ASP A 127 -8.11 0.86 -6.99
C ASP A 127 -9.17 0.85 -8.09
N LEU A 128 -9.77 -0.31 -8.34
CA LEU A 128 -10.96 -0.37 -9.17
C LEU A 128 -12.17 0.08 -8.35
N ILE A 129 -12.56 1.34 -8.52
CA ILE A 129 -13.77 1.89 -7.91
C ILE A 129 -15.00 1.22 -8.54
N HIS A 130 -15.87 0.63 -7.70
CA HIS A 130 -17.03 -0.17 -8.09
C HIS A 130 -16.69 -1.49 -8.78
N ASP A 131 -16.13 -2.43 -8.01
CA ASP A 131 -15.87 -3.79 -8.46
C ASP A 131 -17.18 -4.57 -8.72
N PRO A 132 -17.49 -4.93 -9.98
CA PRO A 132 -18.70 -5.68 -10.31
C PRO A 132 -18.58 -7.18 -10.04
N VAL A 133 -17.37 -7.70 -9.80
CA VAL A 133 -17.06 -9.15 -9.79
C VAL A 133 -17.21 -9.75 -8.39
N THR A 134 -16.81 -9.01 -7.36
CA THR A 134 -16.70 -9.53 -5.99
C THR A 134 -18.02 -10.08 -5.43
N ALA A 135 -19.16 -9.43 -5.74
CA ALA A 135 -20.46 -9.87 -5.24
C ALA A 135 -20.87 -11.25 -5.77
N ASP A 136 -20.70 -11.48 -7.07
CA ASP A 136 -21.06 -12.74 -7.72
C ASP A 136 -20.16 -13.89 -7.27
N VAL A 137 -18.86 -13.63 -7.09
CA VAL A 137 -17.89 -14.62 -6.60
C VAL A 137 -18.22 -15.05 -5.17
N ASN A 138 -18.52 -14.09 -4.27
CA ASN A 138 -18.91 -14.40 -2.90
C ASN A 138 -20.17 -15.27 -2.86
N LYS A 139 -21.15 -14.98 -3.73
CA LYS A 139 -22.37 -15.77 -3.86
C LYS A 139 -22.07 -17.19 -4.34
N ALA A 140 -21.26 -17.35 -5.39
CA ALA A 140 -20.88 -18.65 -5.94
C ALA A 140 -20.11 -19.51 -4.92
N VAL A 141 -19.17 -18.92 -4.18
CA VAL A 141 -18.42 -19.62 -3.12
C VAL A 141 -19.37 -20.10 -2.03
N THR A 142 -20.27 -19.24 -1.55
CA THR A 142 -21.23 -19.60 -0.50
C THR A 142 -22.08 -20.80 -0.91
N GLN A 143 -22.49 -20.86 -2.18
CA GLN A 143 -23.28 -21.96 -2.72
C GLN A 143 -22.47 -23.25 -2.93
N SER A 144 -21.16 -23.16 -3.12
CA SER A 144 -20.29 -24.31 -3.36
C SER A 144 -20.01 -25.17 -2.11
N GLY A 145 -20.23 -24.62 -0.91
CA GLY A 145 -19.80 -25.26 0.35
C GLY A 145 -18.28 -25.23 0.57
N PHE A 146 -17.52 -24.52 -0.27
CA PHE A 146 -16.08 -24.38 -0.13
C PHE A 146 -15.71 -23.43 1.03
N ALA A 147 -14.83 -23.87 1.92
CA ALA A 147 -14.30 -23.04 3.01
C ALA A 147 -13.23 -22.07 2.47
N LEU A 148 -13.67 -20.96 1.88
CA LEU A 148 -12.77 -19.94 1.33
C LEU A 148 -12.03 -19.20 2.45
N SER A 149 -10.70 -19.25 2.43
CA SER A 149 -9.85 -18.50 3.37
C SER A 149 -9.43 -17.13 2.83
N LYS A 150 -9.15 -17.02 1.52
CA LYS A 150 -8.73 -15.78 0.86
C LYS A 150 -8.94 -15.88 -0.65
N TYR A 151 -9.20 -14.74 -1.28
CA TYR A 151 -9.07 -14.52 -2.72
C TYR A 151 -8.52 -13.11 -2.97
N ARG A 152 -8.07 -12.86 -4.20
CA ARG A 152 -7.61 -11.54 -4.64
C ARG A 152 -7.88 -11.40 -6.14
N PHE A 153 -8.40 -10.25 -6.55
CA PHE A 153 -8.56 -9.87 -7.96
C PHE A 153 -7.56 -8.77 -8.31
N ASP A 154 -6.64 -9.11 -9.20
CA ASP A 154 -5.67 -8.17 -9.77
C ASP A 154 -5.86 -8.18 -11.30
N LEU A 155 -6.11 -7.01 -11.88
CA LEU A 155 -6.27 -6.82 -13.31
C LEU A 155 -5.01 -6.16 -13.87
N TYR A 156 -4.36 -6.80 -14.85
CA TYR A 156 -3.10 -6.33 -15.41
C TYR A 156 -3.31 -5.65 -16.76
N GLY A 157 -2.69 -4.49 -16.97
CA GLY A 157 -2.82 -3.70 -18.19
C GLY A 157 -1.80 -2.55 -18.27
N LEU A 158 -2.13 -1.48 -18.98
CA LEU A 158 -1.30 -0.26 -19.03
C LEU A 158 -2.05 0.92 -18.41
N CYS A 159 -1.38 1.67 -17.53
CA CYS A 159 -1.96 2.92 -17.01
C CYS A 159 -2.04 3.99 -18.11
N LYS A 160 -2.84 5.04 -17.89
CA LYS A 160 -3.08 6.13 -18.85
C LYS A 160 -1.78 6.77 -19.37
N ASP A 161 -0.76 6.86 -18.52
CA ASP A 161 0.53 7.44 -18.90
C ASP A 161 1.36 6.50 -19.79
N CYS A 162 1.38 5.20 -19.47
CA CYS A 162 2.11 4.20 -20.26
C CYS A 162 1.43 3.93 -21.61
N GLN A 163 0.12 4.12 -21.73
CA GLN A 163 -0.58 4.07 -23.01
C GLN A 163 -0.17 5.21 -23.95
N LYS A 164 0.09 6.41 -23.42
CA LYS A 164 0.49 7.60 -24.20
C LYS A 164 1.97 7.62 -24.58
N ALA A 165 2.81 6.90 -23.84
CA ALA A 165 4.24 6.80 -24.08
C ALA A 165 4.70 5.32 -24.03
N PRO A 166 4.31 4.50 -25.02
CA PRO A 166 4.79 3.13 -25.13
C PRO A 166 6.31 3.17 -25.33
N GLY A 167 7.07 2.92 -24.26
CA GLY A 167 8.52 3.07 -24.27
C GLY A 167 9.18 3.42 -22.94
N ARG A 168 8.42 3.85 -21.91
CA ARG A 168 8.95 3.85 -20.53
C ARG A 168 8.90 2.45 -19.93
N ALA A 169 9.64 1.53 -20.53
CA ALA A 169 10.08 0.34 -19.83
C ALA A 169 11.10 0.79 -18.78
N THR A 170 10.65 1.05 -17.55
CA THR A 170 11.57 0.92 -16.41
C THR A 170 11.79 -0.57 -16.24
N VAL A 171 12.88 -1.03 -16.84
CA VAL A 171 13.50 -2.35 -16.76
C VAL A 171 12.99 -3.14 -15.55
N SER A 172 12.29 -4.22 -15.85
CA SER A 172 12.04 -5.37 -14.97
C SER A 172 13.32 -5.75 -14.25
N LYS A 173 13.24 -6.07 -12.95
CA LYS A 173 14.33 -6.80 -12.31
C LYS A 173 14.22 -8.28 -12.74
N PRO A 174 15.18 -8.85 -13.50
CA PRO A 174 15.25 -10.30 -13.66
C PRO A 174 15.90 -10.91 -12.41
N ALA A 175 15.49 -12.15 -12.11
CA ALA A 175 15.98 -13.15 -11.14
C ALA A 175 16.99 -12.68 -10.06
#